data_AF-A0AAE1TJQ0-F1
#
_entry.id   AF-A0AAE1TJQ0-F1
#
_cell.length_a   1.000
_cell.length_b   1.000
_cell.length_c   1.000
_cell.angle_alpha   90.00
_cell.angle_beta   90.00
_cell.angle_gamma   90.00
#
_symmetry.space_group_name_H-M   'P 1'
#
loop_
_entity.id
_entity.type
_entity.pdbx_description
1 polymer ?
#
loop_
_entity_poly.entity_id
_entity_poly.type
_entity_poly.pdbx_seq_one_letter_code
_entity_poly.pdbx_strand_id
1 'polypeptide(L)'
;MIRRVATPLLALLLLAGWAAAQTPNEDIGDMDPEYYCSGRPENEFFRRDLGEATELERLYKAACGKYYRCVPAPAGKRSIVSSSCQTQLYFDVQLQICERKHKVLNCDQIDKQHKSRPVWPVPDDYQSPCPEGQIECGSGECLPRPRFCDGSPDCGDGSDENICRHGEDPNGADGCDPRSCRWEQGCFCSVDGTRIPGDLNPEQTPQMITITFTGAVNERNFRIFQDIFKDTVKHKGNDCTPKGTFFISHAFTNYSAVQELHRLGHEISVSSITNTQDADYWTNLDQFQYEAEMDGLRIMCDNFANITANEILGVRVPQQRVGGNEQFNMMVDWGFLYDSSISAPRSRVPLWPYTLMHRIPHKCIGTDQNCPSKNFTVWEMVINELDRRDDPLFDEQLTGCHYVDQCANLVTPKQFRSFLDNNLNHHFSKNRAPFGLHFTSGYFETRRDFLKEFRKWVADTAARGDFYFVTMHQVISWMEAPTEIAAINNFQEWKGKCEVKGLPYCSLPNPCPKKVPRLFPNEEEMYLYTCMDCPKSYPWLGDPNGNGVADF
;
A
#
# COMPACT_ATOMS: atom_id res chain seq x y z
N MET A 1 -55.56 8.43 -70.16
CA MET A 1 -56.70 9.13 -69.51
C MET A 1 -56.63 8.71 -68.04
N ILE A 2 -56.22 9.54 -67.08
CA ILE A 2 -56.83 10.77 -66.57
C ILE A 2 -55.76 11.63 -65.84
N ARG A 3 -55.90 12.95 -65.96
CA ARG A 3 -55.22 14.09 -65.28
C ARG A 3 -55.33 14.02 -63.73
N ARG A 4 -54.47 14.57 -62.85
CA ARG A 4 -54.06 15.98 -62.60
C ARG A 4 -53.10 15.96 -61.36
N VAL A 5 -51.95 16.66 -61.36
CA VAL A 5 -51.59 17.88 -60.56
C VAL A 5 -51.53 17.63 -59.02
N ALA A 6 -50.43 17.82 -58.27
CA ALA A 6 -49.67 19.07 -58.07
C ALA A 6 -48.22 18.86 -57.51
N THR A 7 -47.25 19.50 -58.17
CA THR A 7 -46.07 20.34 -57.74
C THR A 7 -45.62 20.44 -56.26
N PRO A 8 -44.41 21.00 -55.97
CA PRO A 8 -43.05 20.62 -56.39
C PRO A 8 -42.05 20.68 -55.17
N LEU A 9 -40.77 20.31 -55.32
CA LEU A 9 -39.60 21.15 -54.94
C LEU A 9 -38.26 20.41 -55.03
N LEU A 10 -37.39 21.05 -55.82
CA LEU A 10 -35.93 21.18 -55.82
C LEU A 10 -35.01 20.05 -55.32
N ALA A 11 -34.12 19.69 -56.26
CA ALA A 11 -32.94 18.87 -56.09
C ALA A 11 -31.68 19.70 -55.73
N LEU A 12 -30.88 19.10 -54.84
CA LEU A 12 -29.41 18.96 -54.82
C LEU A 12 -28.45 20.17 -54.81
N LEU A 13 -27.69 20.20 -53.69
CA LEU A 13 -26.22 20.27 -53.54
C LEU A 13 -25.45 21.58 -53.80
N LEU A 14 -24.73 22.08 -52.77
CA LEU A 14 -23.27 21.88 -52.64
C LEU A 14 -22.69 22.54 -51.35
N LEU A 15 -22.02 21.69 -50.57
CA LEU A 15 -20.89 21.89 -49.64
C LEU A 15 -20.46 23.32 -49.22
N ALA A 16 -20.56 23.61 -47.91
CA ALA A 16 -19.62 24.48 -47.20
C ALA A 16 -19.48 24.02 -45.74
N GLY A 17 -18.24 23.93 -45.27
CA GLY A 17 -17.84 23.25 -44.03
C GLY A 17 -18.45 23.82 -42.76
N TRP A 18 -18.69 22.91 -41.80
CA TRP A 18 -18.95 23.25 -40.41
C TRP A 18 -17.62 23.64 -39.76
N ALA A 19 -17.27 24.93 -39.85
CA ALA A 19 -16.46 25.54 -38.81
C ALA A 19 -17.35 25.63 -37.56
N ALA A 20 -17.08 24.79 -36.57
CA ALA A 20 -17.65 24.98 -35.23
C ALA A 20 -17.18 26.35 -34.74
N ALA A 21 -18.07 27.33 -34.74
CA ALA A 21 -17.86 28.60 -34.08
C ALA A 21 -17.72 28.32 -32.57
N GLN A 22 -16.48 28.33 -32.07
CA GLN A 22 -16.22 28.56 -30.67
C GLN A 22 -16.77 29.95 -30.34
N THR A 23 -17.90 30.00 -29.63
CA THR A 23 -18.30 31.20 -28.90
C THR A 23 -17.13 31.59 -27.99
N PRO A 24 -16.58 32.81 -28.08
CA PRO A 24 -15.60 33.27 -27.10
C PRO A 24 -16.30 33.22 -25.74
N ASN A 25 -15.72 32.45 -24.83
CA ASN A 25 -16.17 32.39 -23.45
C ASN A 25 -15.93 33.79 -22.85
N GLU A 26 -16.96 34.62 -22.72
CA GLU A 26 -16.85 36.01 -22.19
C GLU A 26 -16.12 36.06 -20.84
N ASP A 27 -16.07 34.94 -20.10
CA ASP A 27 -15.33 34.80 -18.84
C ASP A 27 -13.80 34.73 -18.95
N ILE A 28 -13.23 34.30 -20.08
CA ILE A 28 -11.75 34.15 -20.24
C ILE A 28 -11.12 35.41 -20.85
N GLY A 29 -11.88 36.20 -21.61
CA GLY A 29 -11.37 37.36 -22.36
C GLY A 29 -10.67 38.41 -21.50
N ASP A 30 -11.03 38.48 -20.21
CA ASP A 30 -10.48 39.42 -19.24
C ASP A 30 -9.34 38.83 -18.37
N MET A 31 -8.99 37.55 -18.56
CA MET A 31 -7.95 36.88 -17.76
C MET A 31 -6.61 36.93 -18.51
N ASP A 32 -5.63 37.64 -17.95
CA ASP A 32 -4.28 37.71 -18.51
C ASP A 32 -3.51 36.38 -18.33
N PRO A 33 -3.16 35.66 -19.42
CA PRO A 33 -2.40 34.42 -19.32
C PRO A 33 -1.00 34.58 -18.72
N GLU A 34 -0.35 35.75 -18.84
CA GLU A 34 0.97 35.97 -18.25
C GLU A 34 0.87 36.05 -16.72
N TYR A 35 -0.14 36.73 -16.19
CA TYR A 35 -0.42 36.78 -14.75
C TYR A 35 -0.83 35.41 -14.21
N TYR A 36 -1.87 34.78 -14.78
CA TYR A 36 -2.43 33.56 -14.22
C TYR A 36 -1.55 32.33 -14.42
N CYS A 37 -0.71 32.27 -15.45
CA CYS A 37 0.12 31.09 -15.73
C CYS A 37 1.58 31.22 -15.27
N SER A 38 1.96 32.34 -14.65
CA SER A 38 3.31 32.49 -14.09
C SER A 38 3.50 31.56 -12.88
N GLY A 39 4.62 30.83 -12.84
CA GLY A 39 4.97 29.95 -11.72
C GLY A 39 4.13 28.69 -11.56
N ARG A 40 3.05 28.49 -12.35
CA ARG A 40 2.15 27.34 -12.21
C ARG A 40 2.57 26.11 -13.02
N PRO A 41 2.49 24.90 -12.46
CA PRO A 41 2.66 23.67 -13.22
C PRO A 41 1.47 23.41 -14.17
N GLU A 42 1.69 22.66 -15.26
CA GLU A 42 0.69 22.43 -16.33
C GLU A 42 -0.55 21.62 -15.89
N ASN A 43 -0.40 20.83 -14.84
CA ASN A 43 -1.43 19.95 -14.30
C ASN A 43 -2.22 20.57 -13.14
N GLU A 44 -1.99 21.85 -12.83
CA GLU A 44 -2.67 22.53 -11.72
C GLU A 44 -3.82 23.41 -12.20
N PHE A 45 -4.92 23.32 -11.48
CA PHE A 45 -6.13 24.10 -11.67
C PHE A 45 -6.24 25.20 -10.62
N PHE A 46 -6.80 26.33 -11.02
CA PHE A 46 -6.98 27.51 -10.19
C PHE A 46 -8.38 28.11 -10.40
N ARG A 47 -8.81 29.00 -9.50
CA ARG A 47 -10.03 29.80 -9.67
C ARG A 47 -9.69 31.19 -10.19
N ARG A 48 -10.71 31.89 -10.70
CA ARG A 48 -10.55 33.27 -11.13
C ARG A 48 -10.45 34.19 -9.90
N ASP A 49 -9.55 35.15 -9.97
CA ASP A 49 -9.49 36.26 -9.01
C ASP A 49 -10.67 37.22 -9.26
N LEU A 50 -11.51 37.42 -8.24
CA LEU A 50 -12.68 38.30 -8.32
C LEU A 50 -12.45 39.66 -7.63
N GLY A 51 -11.25 39.95 -7.12
CA GLY A 51 -10.84 41.23 -6.55
C GLY A 51 -11.43 41.56 -5.17
N GLU A 52 -11.38 42.83 -4.75
CA GLU A 52 -11.90 43.31 -3.47
C GLU A 52 -13.28 43.99 -3.66
N ALA A 53 -14.37 43.30 -3.30
CA ALA A 53 -15.74 43.83 -3.37
C ALA A 53 -16.51 43.56 -2.07
N THR A 54 -17.51 44.39 -1.77
CA THR A 54 -18.35 44.31 -0.56
C THR A 54 -19.30 43.10 -0.51
N GLU A 55 -19.43 42.31 -1.59
CA GLU A 55 -20.24 41.09 -1.67
C GLU A 55 -19.43 39.83 -2.08
N LEU A 56 -18.13 39.82 -1.76
CA LEU A 56 -17.15 38.84 -2.24
C LEU A 56 -17.54 37.37 -2.02
N GLU A 57 -18.11 37.07 -0.85
CA GLU A 57 -18.44 35.70 -0.46
C GLU A 57 -19.56 35.08 -1.31
N ARG A 58 -20.53 35.89 -1.75
CA ARG A 58 -21.61 35.43 -2.64
C ARG A 58 -21.09 35.16 -4.05
N LEU A 59 -20.18 36.00 -4.54
CA LEU A 59 -19.58 35.87 -5.86
C LEU A 59 -18.69 34.63 -5.94
N TYR A 60 -17.82 34.43 -4.95
CA TYR A 60 -17.00 33.21 -4.86
C TYR A 60 -17.86 31.96 -4.72
N LYS A 61 -18.93 31.96 -3.89
CA LYS A 61 -19.87 30.83 -3.82
C LYS A 61 -20.58 30.55 -5.14
N ALA A 62 -20.95 31.57 -5.91
CA ALA A 62 -21.59 31.41 -7.21
C ALA A 62 -20.62 30.86 -8.29
N ALA A 63 -19.35 31.27 -8.21
CA ALA A 63 -18.29 30.83 -9.12
C ALA A 63 -17.54 29.58 -8.64
N CYS A 64 -17.83 29.04 -7.44
CA CYS A 64 -17.04 27.98 -6.80
C CYS A 64 -16.99 26.66 -7.58
N GLY A 65 -17.93 26.44 -8.50
CA GLY A 65 -17.91 25.31 -9.42
C GLY A 65 -17.02 25.48 -10.65
N LYS A 66 -16.57 26.70 -10.97
CA LYS A 66 -15.72 26.99 -12.14
C LYS A 66 -14.24 26.99 -11.76
N TYR A 67 -13.42 26.41 -12.62
CA TYR A 67 -11.97 26.33 -12.45
C TYR A 67 -11.27 26.43 -13.80
N TYR A 68 -9.98 26.73 -13.78
CA TYR A 68 -9.18 27.07 -14.95
C TYR A 68 -7.84 26.34 -14.91
N ARG A 69 -7.22 26.13 -16.07
CA ARG A 69 -5.85 25.61 -16.17
C ARG A 69 -5.07 26.29 -17.29
N CYS A 70 -3.76 26.24 -17.18
CA CYS A 70 -2.85 26.73 -18.21
C CYS A 70 -2.47 25.60 -19.18
N VAL A 71 -2.60 25.84 -20.49
CA VAL A 71 -2.21 24.89 -21.54
C VAL A 71 -1.20 25.53 -22.51
N PRO A 72 -0.31 24.73 -23.12
CA PRO A 72 0.64 25.22 -24.12
C PRO A 72 -0.07 25.87 -25.32
N ALA A 73 0.46 27.00 -25.78
CA ALA A 73 -0.01 27.72 -26.96
C ALA A 73 1.15 27.98 -27.96
N PRO A 74 0.86 28.28 -29.23
CA PRO A 74 1.89 28.56 -30.24
C PRO A 74 2.88 29.66 -29.81
N ALA A 75 4.12 29.58 -30.31
CA ALA A 75 5.22 30.50 -29.98
C ALA A 75 5.68 30.49 -28.51
N GLY A 76 5.54 29.36 -27.82
CA GLY A 76 6.01 29.20 -26.43
C GLY A 76 5.18 29.96 -25.39
N LYS A 77 4.01 30.47 -25.77
CA LYS A 77 3.07 31.15 -24.87
C LYS A 77 2.17 30.12 -24.16
N ARG A 78 1.50 30.55 -23.09
CA ARG A 78 0.49 29.76 -22.39
C ARG A 78 -0.88 30.39 -22.60
N SER A 79 -1.92 29.57 -22.62
CA SER A 79 -3.31 30.01 -22.71
C SER A 79 -4.15 29.41 -21.59
N ILE A 80 -5.22 30.10 -21.19
CA ILE A 80 -6.11 29.67 -20.11
C ILE A 80 -7.29 28.92 -20.72
N VAL A 81 -7.65 27.78 -20.12
CA VAL A 81 -8.86 27.02 -20.45
C VAL A 81 -9.73 26.90 -19.22
N SER A 82 -11.02 27.20 -19.35
CA SER A 82 -12.00 27.05 -18.28
C SER A 82 -12.67 25.68 -18.29
N SER A 83 -13.09 25.22 -17.13
CA SER A 83 -13.94 24.04 -16.92
C SER A 83 -14.87 24.27 -15.73
N SER A 84 -15.90 23.45 -15.59
CA SER A 84 -16.87 23.57 -14.49
C SER A 84 -17.25 22.21 -13.96
N CYS A 85 -17.39 22.11 -12.64
CA CYS A 85 -18.00 20.98 -11.95
C CYS A 85 -19.48 20.85 -12.30
N GLN A 86 -20.04 19.66 -12.11
CA GLN A 86 -21.49 19.40 -12.26
C GLN A 86 -22.30 20.22 -11.25
N THR A 87 -23.59 20.44 -11.53
CA THR A 87 -24.49 21.42 -10.87
C THR A 87 -24.61 21.29 -9.33
N GLN A 88 -24.21 20.14 -8.76
CA GLN A 88 -24.24 19.85 -7.31
C GLN A 88 -22.86 19.71 -6.65
N LEU A 89 -21.79 20.05 -7.36
CA LEU A 89 -20.42 19.97 -6.87
C LEU A 89 -19.75 21.34 -6.92
N TYR A 90 -18.80 21.56 -6.02
CA TYR A 90 -17.87 22.67 -6.05
C TYR A 90 -16.47 22.14 -6.30
N PHE A 91 -15.66 22.94 -6.98
CA PHE A 91 -14.26 22.62 -7.18
C PHE A 91 -13.51 22.92 -5.89
N ASP A 92 -12.79 21.97 -5.32
CA ASP A 92 -11.91 22.21 -4.18
C ASP A 92 -10.50 22.52 -4.69
N VAL A 93 -10.01 23.76 -4.47
CA VAL A 93 -8.71 24.19 -5.02
C VAL A 93 -7.52 23.54 -4.32
N GLN A 94 -7.67 23.04 -3.09
CA GLN A 94 -6.57 22.34 -2.42
C GLN A 94 -6.50 20.88 -2.86
N LEU A 95 -7.66 20.21 -2.93
CA LEU A 95 -7.76 18.81 -3.36
C LEU A 95 -7.71 18.63 -4.89
N GLN A 96 -7.90 19.70 -5.66
CA GLN A 96 -7.89 19.69 -7.12
C GLN A 96 -8.98 18.78 -7.74
N ILE A 97 -10.11 18.64 -7.05
CA ILE A 97 -11.24 17.78 -7.46
C ILE A 97 -12.59 18.50 -7.31
N CYS A 98 -13.63 17.98 -7.98
CA CYS A 98 -15.02 18.39 -7.73
C CYS A 98 -15.61 17.56 -6.57
N GLU A 99 -15.95 18.21 -5.46
CA GLU A 99 -16.52 17.58 -4.25
C GLU A 99 -17.88 18.22 -3.89
N ARG A 100 -18.64 17.54 -3.03
CA ARG A 100 -19.95 17.98 -2.55
C ARG A 100 -19.84 19.37 -1.91
N LYS A 101 -20.77 20.26 -2.27
CA LYS A 101 -20.78 21.69 -1.88
C LYS A 101 -20.55 21.96 -0.39
N HIS A 102 -21.04 21.11 0.51
CA HIS A 102 -20.91 21.31 1.96
C HIS A 102 -19.52 20.95 2.51
N LYS A 103 -18.71 20.19 1.77
CA LYS A 103 -17.34 19.86 2.14
C LYS A 103 -16.32 20.87 1.63
N VAL A 104 -16.67 21.65 0.60
CA VAL A 104 -15.79 22.65 0.00
C VAL A 104 -15.95 23.98 0.73
N LEU A 105 -14.96 24.32 1.55
CA LEU A 105 -14.94 25.55 2.36
C LEU A 105 -14.04 26.64 1.79
N ASN A 106 -13.23 26.31 0.79
CA ASN A 106 -12.19 27.18 0.24
C ASN A 106 -12.62 27.92 -1.03
N CYS A 107 -13.90 28.28 -1.19
CA CYS A 107 -14.44 28.90 -2.43
C CYS A 107 -13.80 30.25 -2.79
N ASP A 108 -13.24 30.93 -1.80
CA ASP A 108 -12.53 32.20 -1.85
C ASP A 108 -11.05 32.06 -2.23
N GLN A 109 -10.48 30.85 -2.13
CA GLN A 109 -9.11 30.58 -2.53
C GLN A 109 -9.00 30.47 -4.05
N ILE A 110 -8.11 31.29 -4.62
CA ILE A 110 -7.80 31.31 -6.05
C ILE A 110 -6.85 30.15 -6.37
N ASP A 111 -5.87 29.95 -5.50
CA ASP A 111 -4.72 29.11 -5.76
C ASP A 111 -4.59 27.98 -4.75
N LYS A 112 -4.00 26.89 -5.21
CA LYS A 112 -3.51 25.86 -4.30
C LYS A 112 -2.43 26.51 -3.45
N GLN A 113 -2.53 26.34 -2.13
CA GLN A 113 -1.54 26.88 -1.23
C GLN A 113 -0.33 25.95 -1.29
N HIS A 114 0.76 26.42 -1.88
CA HIS A 114 2.02 25.69 -1.84
C HIS A 114 2.65 25.88 -0.46
N LYS A 115 3.05 24.77 0.17
CA LYS A 115 3.87 24.83 1.35
C LYS A 115 5.26 25.32 0.95
N SER A 116 5.81 26.30 1.67
CA SER A 116 7.18 26.76 1.45
C SER A 116 8.16 25.60 1.57
N ARG A 117 9.15 25.53 0.68
CA ARG A 117 10.16 24.47 0.68
C ARG A 117 11.52 25.06 1.01
N PRO A 118 12.35 24.36 1.79
CA PRO A 118 13.70 24.79 2.05
C PRO A 118 14.58 24.48 0.84
N VAL A 119 15.79 25.04 0.80
CA VAL A 119 16.74 24.83 -0.30
C VAL A 119 17.42 23.47 -0.13
N TRP A 120 16.76 22.41 -0.61
CA TRP A 120 17.26 21.03 -0.52
C TRP A 120 16.70 20.11 -1.63
N PRO A 121 17.51 19.21 -2.22
CA PRO A 121 18.97 19.12 -2.08
C PRO A 121 19.63 20.38 -2.63
N VAL A 122 20.77 20.78 -2.04
CA VAL A 122 21.52 21.96 -2.48
C VAL A 122 22.02 21.70 -3.92
N PRO A 123 21.62 22.50 -4.93
CA PRO A 123 22.10 22.32 -6.30
C PRO A 123 23.62 22.48 -6.41
N ASP A 124 24.28 21.73 -7.29
CA ASP A 124 25.75 21.75 -7.44
C ASP A 124 26.30 23.14 -7.80
N ASP A 125 25.51 23.97 -8.47
CA ASP A 125 25.84 25.34 -8.89
C ASP A 125 25.41 26.42 -7.88
N TYR A 126 24.81 26.02 -6.76
CA TYR A 126 24.29 26.92 -5.74
C TYR A 126 25.23 27.00 -4.54
N GLN A 127 25.81 28.19 -4.33
CA GLN A 127 26.62 28.45 -3.14
C GLN A 127 25.70 28.81 -1.97
N SER A 128 25.42 27.81 -1.12
CA SER A 128 24.57 28.00 0.06
C SER A 128 25.14 29.12 0.97
N PRO A 129 24.32 30.09 1.39
CA PRO A 129 24.73 31.13 2.35
C PRO A 129 24.84 30.57 3.78
N CYS A 130 24.32 29.38 4.03
CA CYS A 130 24.33 28.75 5.35
C CYS A 130 25.68 28.07 5.66
N PRO A 131 26.14 28.09 6.93
CA PRO A 131 27.30 27.33 7.38
C PRO A 131 27.18 25.83 7.11
N GLU A 132 28.34 25.14 7.07
CA GLU A 132 28.37 23.68 6.90
C GLU A 132 27.51 22.95 7.94
N GLY A 133 26.66 22.04 7.48
CA GLY A 133 25.71 21.30 8.33
C GLY A 133 24.39 22.03 8.64
N GLN A 134 24.18 23.24 8.08
CA GLN A 134 22.91 23.96 8.14
C GLN A 134 22.21 23.98 6.76
N ILE A 135 20.89 24.10 6.78
CA ILE A 135 20.03 24.16 5.59
C ILE A 135 19.23 25.45 5.65
N GLU A 136 19.03 26.07 4.48
CA GLU A 136 18.26 27.30 4.33
C GLU A 136 16.76 26.98 4.24
N CYS A 137 15.98 27.53 5.16
CA CYS A 137 14.52 27.55 5.12
C CYS A 137 14.00 28.29 3.87
N GLY A 138 12.75 28.07 3.49
CA GLY A 138 12.07 28.86 2.45
C GLY A 138 11.97 30.35 2.79
N SER A 139 12.01 30.69 4.09
CA SER A 139 12.09 32.05 4.62
C SER A 139 13.47 32.69 4.52
N GLY A 140 14.52 31.91 4.22
CA GLY A 140 15.92 32.34 4.13
C GLY A 140 16.73 32.25 5.43
N GLU A 141 16.15 31.74 6.52
CA GLU A 141 16.90 31.48 7.76
C GLU A 141 17.64 30.13 7.72
N CYS A 142 18.78 30.04 8.39
CA CYS A 142 19.61 28.84 8.41
C CYS A 142 19.40 28.06 9.70
N LEU A 143 18.96 26.80 9.59
CA LEU A 143 18.77 25.91 10.72
C LEU A 143 19.69 24.68 10.62
N PRO A 144 20.15 24.11 11.75
CA PRO A 144 20.88 22.85 11.76
C PRO A 144 20.09 21.73 11.09
N ARG A 145 20.76 20.88 10.28
CA ARG A 145 20.13 19.75 9.58
C ARG A 145 19.19 18.89 10.46
N PRO A 146 19.49 18.55 11.74
CA PRO A 146 18.58 17.76 12.59
C PRO A 146 17.22 18.40 12.93
N ARG A 147 17.06 19.71 12.70
CA ARG A 147 15.81 20.46 12.92
C ARG A 147 14.79 20.28 11.79
N PHE A 148 15.21 19.67 10.68
CA PHE A 148 14.32 19.38 9.57
C PHE A 148 13.65 18.03 9.77
N CYS A 149 12.34 17.97 9.59
CA CYS A 149 11.56 16.73 9.69
C CYS A 149 11.61 16.12 11.09
N ASP A 150 11.51 16.97 12.12
CA ASP A 150 11.46 16.57 13.52
C ASP A 150 10.04 16.66 14.13
N GLY A 151 9.05 17.05 13.31
CA GLY A 151 7.64 17.18 13.70
C GLY A 151 7.29 18.56 14.28
N SER A 152 8.25 19.47 14.41
CA SER A 152 8.04 20.82 14.93
C SER A 152 8.42 21.87 13.88
N PRO A 153 7.55 22.84 13.54
CA PRO A 153 7.91 23.92 12.63
C PRO A 153 8.87 24.88 13.32
N ASP A 154 10.16 24.76 13.02
CA ASP A 154 11.25 25.61 13.51
C ASP A 154 11.58 26.76 12.55
N CYS A 155 11.37 26.60 11.23
CA CYS A 155 11.44 27.73 10.30
C CYS A 155 10.26 28.69 10.57
N GLY A 156 10.48 30.00 10.42
CA GLY A 156 9.43 31.02 10.51
C GLY A 156 8.29 30.86 9.50
N ASP A 157 8.54 30.13 8.40
CA ASP A 157 7.53 29.72 7.42
C ASP A 157 7.13 28.24 7.49
N GLY A 158 7.69 27.48 8.45
CA GLY A 158 7.47 26.03 8.63
C GLY A 158 7.96 25.18 7.46
N SER A 159 8.90 25.67 6.64
CA SER A 159 9.42 24.96 5.48
C SER A 159 10.22 23.70 5.82
N ASP A 160 10.82 23.65 6.99
CA ASP A 160 11.58 22.52 7.53
C ASP A 160 10.79 21.21 7.58
N GLU A 161 9.47 21.28 7.75
CA GLU A 161 8.59 20.10 7.83
C GLU A 161 7.95 19.72 6.48
N ASN A 162 8.33 20.39 5.38
CA ASN A 162 7.66 20.23 4.07
C ASN A 162 8.38 19.31 3.09
N ILE A 163 9.55 18.77 3.46
CA ILE A 163 10.36 17.86 2.63
C ILE A 163 10.64 16.50 3.28
N CYS A 164 9.79 16.07 4.20
CA CYS A 164 9.97 14.84 4.99
C CYS A 164 9.56 13.56 4.26
N ARG A 165 9.57 13.62 2.92
CA ARG A 165 9.19 12.50 2.06
C ARG A 165 10.42 11.74 1.61
N HIS A 166 10.23 10.47 1.30
CA HIS A 166 11.27 9.61 0.76
C HIS A 166 12.01 10.27 -0.43
N GLY A 167 13.33 10.40 -0.31
CA GLY A 167 14.23 10.97 -1.33
C GLY A 167 14.38 12.50 -1.27
N GLU A 168 13.55 13.19 -0.50
CA GLU A 168 13.62 14.65 -0.28
C GLU A 168 14.07 14.99 1.15
N ASP A 169 13.93 14.07 2.10
CA ASP A 169 14.26 14.31 3.51
C ASP A 169 15.76 14.61 3.69
N PRO A 170 16.15 15.75 4.30
CA PRO A 170 17.53 16.04 4.60
C PRO A 170 18.11 15.06 5.61
N ASN A 171 17.35 14.58 6.58
CA ASN A 171 17.74 13.55 7.53
C ASN A 171 17.41 12.14 7.03
N GLY A 172 17.06 12.00 5.76
CA GLY A 172 16.73 10.73 5.16
C GLY A 172 17.93 9.78 5.11
N ALA A 173 17.63 8.48 5.07
CA ALA A 173 18.61 7.42 4.95
C ALA A 173 19.45 7.60 3.67
N ASP A 174 20.73 7.31 3.81
CA ASP A 174 21.68 7.28 2.69
C ASP A 174 21.37 6.12 1.74
N GLY A 175 21.85 6.23 0.51
CA GLY A 175 21.81 5.10 -0.43
C GLY A 175 22.59 3.90 0.12
N CYS A 176 22.17 2.70 -0.26
CA CYS A 176 22.83 1.46 0.17
C CYS A 176 24.35 1.48 -0.11
N ASP A 177 25.17 1.35 0.94
CA ASP A 177 26.58 0.99 0.84
C ASP A 177 26.77 -0.47 1.30
N PRO A 178 26.98 -1.42 0.36
CA PRO A 178 27.18 -2.83 0.70
C PRO A 178 28.38 -3.13 1.62
N ARG A 179 29.30 -2.17 1.81
CA ARG A 179 30.48 -2.33 2.68
C ARG A 179 30.16 -2.02 4.15
N SER A 180 29.23 -1.10 4.38
CA SER A 180 28.75 -0.72 5.73
C SER A 180 27.62 -1.64 6.16
N CYS A 181 26.70 -2.00 5.24
CA CYS A 181 25.59 -2.89 5.52
C CYS A 181 26.06 -4.35 5.59
N ARG A 182 26.36 -4.82 6.79
CA ARG A 182 26.84 -6.19 7.04
C ARG A 182 25.78 -7.06 7.69
N TRP A 183 25.80 -8.33 7.29
CA TRP A 183 24.92 -9.36 7.85
C TRP A 183 25.04 -9.48 9.37
N GLU A 184 26.26 -9.42 9.91
CA GLU A 184 26.55 -9.51 11.35
C GLU A 184 25.84 -8.41 12.18
N GLN A 185 25.42 -7.33 11.54
CA GLN A 185 24.68 -6.22 12.14
C GLN A 185 23.18 -6.28 11.83
N GLY A 186 22.69 -7.38 11.25
CA GLY A 186 21.32 -7.55 10.81
C GLY A 186 20.95 -6.69 9.61
N CYS A 187 21.92 -6.28 8.78
CA CYS A 187 21.69 -5.40 7.63
C CYS A 187 21.82 -6.17 6.31
N PHE A 188 20.83 -6.02 5.44
CA PHE A 188 20.90 -6.45 4.05
C PHE A 188 20.32 -5.38 3.12
N CYS A 189 21.15 -4.90 2.19
CA CYS A 189 20.71 -3.98 1.15
C CYS A 189 21.45 -4.27 -0.16
N SER A 190 20.86 -3.79 -1.26
CA SER A 190 21.53 -3.67 -2.55
C SER A 190 21.13 -2.38 -3.23
N VAL A 191 21.98 -1.87 -4.11
CA VAL A 191 21.79 -0.56 -4.76
C VAL A 191 20.47 -0.48 -5.52
N ASP A 192 20.04 -1.59 -6.12
CA ASP A 192 18.81 -1.69 -6.93
C ASP A 192 17.80 -2.71 -6.38
N GLY A 193 18.07 -3.32 -5.21
CA GLY A 193 17.20 -4.31 -4.58
C GLY A 193 17.24 -5.71 -5.21
N THR A 194 18.09 -5.97 -6.20
CA THR A 194 18.04 -7.22 -6.99
C THR A 194 19.06 -8.29 -6.59
N ARG A 195 20.02 -7.96 -5.72
CA ARG A 195 21.12 -8.85 -5.31
C ARG A 195 20.59 -10.06 -4.53
N ILE A 196 21.11 -11.24 -4.84
CA ILE A 196 20.78 -12.49 -4.13
C ILE A 196 21.57 -12.53 -2.80
N PRO A 197 20.93 -12.80 -1.65
CA PRO A 197 21.61 -13.02 -0.39
C PRO A 197 22.70 -14.10 -0.47
N GLY A 198 23.87 -13.80 0.12
CA GLY A 198 25.03 -14.70 0.08
C GLY A 198 25.74 -14.79 -1.28
N ASP A 199 25.35 -13.96 -2.26
CA ASP A 199 25.90 -13.97 -3.63
C ASP A 199 25.82 -15.34 -4.32
N LEU A 200 24.81 -16.13 -3.96
CA LEU A 200 24.54 -17.43 -4.58
C LEU A 200 24.19 -17.26 -6.06
N ASN A 201 24.58 -18.23 -6.89
CA ASN A 201 24.10 -18.28 -8.26
C ASN A 201 22.58 -18.55 -8.27
N PRO A 202 21.81 -17.93 -9.18
CA PRO A 202 20.37 -18.17 -9.27
C PRO A 202 20.01 -19.66 -9.32
N GLU A 203 20.78 -20.49 -10.01
CA GLU A 203 20.52 -21.93 -10.11
C GLU A 203 20.58 -22.67 -8.76
N GLN A 204 21.44 -22.21 -7.85
CA GLN A 204 21.65 -22.78 -6.51
C GLN A 204 20.69 -22.22 -5.47
N THR A 205 19.96 -21.14 -5.77
CA THR A 205 19.03 -20.49 -4.83
C THR A 205 17.67 -21.19 -4.84
N PRO A 206 17.09 -21.65 -3.72
CA PRO A 206 15.74 -22.18 -3.72
C PRO A 206 14.71 -21.11 -4.12
N GLN A 207 13.70 -21.45 -4.92
CA GLN A 207 12.62 -20.51 -5.21
C GLN A 207 11.59 -20.53 -4.07
N MET A 208 11.60 -19.47 -3.29
CA MET A 208 10.62 -19.26 -2.23
C MET A 208 9.33 -18.68 -2.79
N ILE A 209 8.20 -19.16 -2.29
CA ILE A 209 6.85 -18.66 -2.60
C ILE A 209 6.15 -18.36 -1.28
N THR A 210 5.72 -17.11 -1.09
CA THR A 210 5.03 -16.68 0.13
C THR A 210 3.57 -16.43 -0.17
N ILE A 211 2.69 -17.29 0.34
CA ILE A 211 1.23 -17.11 0.23
C ILE A 211 0.76 -16.38 1.49
N THR A 212 0.08 -15.25 1.30
CA THR A 212 -0.42 -14.45 2.44
C THR A 212 -1.91 -14.17 2.33
N PHE A 213 -2.59 -14.19 3.47
CA PHE A 213 -3.99 -13.76 3.60
C PHE A 213 -4.08 -12.58 4.56
N THR A 214 -4.73 -11.50 4.15
CA THR A 214 -4.96 -10.31 4.97
C THR A 214 -6.44 -10.15 5.31
N GLY A 215 -6.73 -9.97 6.61
CA GLY A 215 -8.08 -9.75 7.15
C GLY A 215 -8.49 -10.81 8.16
N ALA A 216 -9.77 -10.81 8.53
CA ALA A 216 -10.29 -11.66 9.60
C ALA A 216 -10.27 -13.16 9.25
N VAL A 217 -9.92 -14.00 10.22
CA VAL A 217 -9.99 -15.47 10.10
C VAL A 217 -11.23 -15.94 10.85
N ASN A 218 -12.12 -16.66 10.17
CA ASN A 218 -13.35 -17.16 10.76
C ASN A 218 -13.76 -18.50 10.14
N GLU A 219 -14.89 -19.06 10.57
CA GLU A 219 -15.32 -20.39 10.11
C GLU A 219 -15.54 -20.50 8.59
N ARG A 220 -15.84 -19.39 7.90
CA ARG A 220 -16.10 -19.38 6.44
C ARG A 220 -14.81 -19.62 5.66
N ASN A 221 -13.73 -18.97 6.06
CA ASN A 221 -12.46 -19.01 5.35
C ASN A 221 -11.44 -20.00 5.95
N PHE A 222 -11.58 -20.38 7.22
CA PHE A 222 -10.69 -21.35 7.86
C PHE A 222 -10.63 -22.69 7.11
N ARG A 223 -11.78 -23.21 6.66
CA ARG A 223 -11.84 -24.44 5.84
C ARG A 223 -11.15 -24.29 4.48
N ILE A 224 -11.22 -23.10 3.89
CA ILE A 224 -10.54 -22.79 2.63
C ILE A 224 -9.03 -22.85 2.82
N PHE A 225 -8.52 -22.28 3.91
CA PHE A 225 -7.09 -22.32 4.23
C PHE A 225 -6.60 -23.75 4.44
N GLN A 226 -7.34 -24.58 5.17
CA GLN A 226 -7.03 -26.01 5.32
C GLN A 226 -7.03 -26.77 3.97
N ASP A 227 -7.90 -26.37 3.05
CA ASP A 227 -7.97 -26.97 1.71
C ASP A 227 -6.80 -26.57 0.79
N ILE A 228 -6.21 -25.38 1.01
CA ILE A 228 -5.01 -24.90 0.30
C ILE A 228 -3.76 -25.56 0.89
N PHE A 229 -3.64 -25.54 2.21
CA PHE A 229 -2.47 -26.03 2.95
C PHE A 229 -2.68 -27.45 3.48
N LYS A 230 -3.05 -28.37 2.60
CA LYS A 230 -3.28 -29.77 3.00
C LYS A 230 -2.01 -30.41 3.53
N ASP A 231 -2.14 -31.11 4.64
CA ASP A 231 -1.08 -31.91 5.27
C ASP A 231 -0.51 -33.00 4.34
N THR A 232 -1.35 -33.50 3.43
CA THR A 232 -0.97 -34.46 2.38
C THR A 232 -0.05 -33.87 1.30
N VAL A 233 0.03 -32.55 1.16
CA VAL A 233 0.93 -31.90 0.18
C VAL A 233 2.27 -31.64 0.87
N LYS A 234 3.35 -32.09 0.24
CA LYS A 234 4.72 -31.97 0.76
C LYS A 234 5.66 -31.39 -0.30
N HIS A 235 6.63 -30.59 0.12
CA HIS A 235 7.71 -30.20 -0.76
C HIS A 235 8.61 -31.39 -1.05
N LYS A 236 8.90 -31.66 -2.33
CA LYS A 236 9.76 -32.78 -2.73
C LYS A 236 11.18 -32.71 -2.14
N GLY A 237 11.68 -31.52 -1.82
CA GLY A 237 13.06 -31.35 -1.37
C GLY A 237 13.30 -31.43 0.14
N ASN A 238 12.28 -31.25 0.99
CA ASN A 238 12.44 -31.29 2.45
C ASN A 238 11.30 -32.00 3.21
N ASP A 239 10.31 -32.56 2.51
CA ASP A 239 9.15 -33.28 3.06
C ASP A 239 8.29 -32.49 4.05
N CYS A 240 8.42 -31.16 4.10
CA CYS A 240 7.57 -30.29 4.91
C CYS A 240 6.29 -29.91 4.19
N THR A 241 5.23 -29.64 4.96
CA THR A 241 3.97 -29.13 4.40
C THR A 241 4.13 -27.65 3.99
N PRO A 242 3.46 -27.21 2.91
CA PRO A 242 3.38 -25.80 2.53
C PRO A 242 2.92 -24.92 3.69
N LYS A 243 3.61 -23.79 3.89
CA LYS A 243 3.25 -22.79 4.90
C LYS A 243 2.82 -21.47 4.24
N GLY A 244 2.19 -20.64 5.04
CA GLY A 244 1.68 -19.33 4.63
C GLY A 244 1.64 -18.38 5.81
N THR A 245 1.46 -17.11 5.53
CA THR A 245 1.46 -16.03 6.54
C THR A 245 0.10 -15.35 6.58
N PHE A 246 -0.49 -15.21 7.76
CA PHE A 246 -1.81 -14.62 7.97
C PHE A 246 -1.67 -13.29 8.69
N PHE A 247 -1.94 -12.21 7.97
CA PHE A 247 -2.02 -10.86 8.50
C PHE A 247 -3.44 -10.62 9.01
N ILE A 248 -3.67 -10.93 10.28
CA ILE A 248 -4.99 -10.95 10.88
C ILE A 248 -5.44 -9.54 11.27
N SER A 249 -6.74 -9.28 11.14
CA SER A 249 -7.40 -8.08 11.67
C SER A 249 -8.33 -8.48 12.81
N HIS A 250 -8.58 -7.62 13.80
CA HIS A 250 -9.34 -8.03 14.99
C HIS A 250 -10.81 -8.37 14.69
N ALA A 251 -11.55 -7.45 14.05
CA ALA A 251 -13.00 -7.56 13.93
C ALA A 251 -13.43 -8.87 13.25
N PHE A 252 -14.36 -9.60 13.88
CA PHE A 252 -14.89 -10.90 13.42
C PHE A 252 -13.89 -12.06 13.35
N THR A 253 -12.70 -11.92 13.93
CA THR A 253 -11.72 -13.01 13.99
C THR A 253 -12.08 -14.03 15.07
N ASN A 254 -12.01 -15.29 14.69
CA ASN A 254 -12.04 -16.44 15.58
C ASN A 254 -10.61 -16.79 16.01
N TYR A 255 -10.27 -16.46 17.26
CA TYR A 255 -8.92 -16.66 17.79
C TYR A 255 -8.57 -18.13 18.02
N SER A 256 -9.55 -19.04 18.18
CA SER A 256 -9.23 -20.48 18.22
C SER A 256 -8.81 -21.01 16.84
N ALA A 257 -9.37 -20.46 15.76
CA ALA A 257 -8.92 -20.77 14.41
C ALA A 257 -7.52 -20.19 14.13
N VAL A 258 -7.23 -18.98 14.61
CA VAL A 258 -5.88 -18.38 14.55
C VAL A 258 -4.87 -19.23 15.31
N GLN A 259 -5.20 -19.67 16.52
CA GLN A 259 -4.38 -20.57 17.32
C GLN A 259 -4.08 -21.87 16.57
N GLU A 260 -5.08 -22.46 15.90
CA GLU A 260 -4.89 -23.69 15.14
C GLU A 260 -3.99 -23.48 13.91
N LEU A 261 -4.15 -22.37 13.17
CA LEU A 261 -3.24 -22.02 12.07
C LEU A 261 -1.79 -21.90 12.57
N HIS A 262 -1.58 -21.21 13.69
CA HIS A 262 -0.26 -21.08 14.31
C HIS A 262 0.31 -22.42 14.77
N ARG A 263 -0.53 -23.28 15.36
CA ARG A 263 -0.14 -24.63 15.79
C ARG A 263 0.34 -25.47 14.61
N LEU A 264 -0.35 -25.40 13.47
CA LEU A 264 0.00 -26.09 12.22
C LEU A 264 1.26 -25.53 11.54
N GLY A 265 1.85 -24.46 12.08
CA GLY A 265 3.11 -23.88 11.62
C GLY A 265 2.95 -22.78 10.57
N HIS A 266 1.73 -22.28 10.35
CA HIS A 266 1.55 -21.02 9.65
C HIS A 266 2.00 -19.86 10.52
N GLU A 267 2.45 -18.79 9.88
CA GLU A 267 2.83 -17.57 10.57
C GLU A 267 1.61 -16.69 10.81
N ILE A 268 1.50 -16.14 12.02
CA ILE A 268 0.49 -15.15 12.37
C ILE A 268 1.19 -13.80 12.52
N SER A 269 0.62 -12.78 11.89
CA SER A 269 1.13 -11.41 11.82
C SER A 269 -0.03 -10.43 11.94
N VAL A 270 0.23 -9.16 12.26
CA VAL A 270 -0.83 -8.20 12.57
C VAL A 270 -1.19 -7.31 11.37
N SER A 271 -2.47 -6.99 11.24
CA SER A 271 -3.04 -6.06 10.26
C SER A 271 -4.12 -5.16 10.88
N SER A 272 -3.77 -4.60 12.05
CA SER A 272 -4.56 -3.66 12.86
C SER A 272 -5.85 -4.19 13.51
N ILE A 273 -6.29 -3.48 14.54
CA ILE A 273 -7.55 -3.76 15.24
C ILE A 273 -8.73 -3.31 14.39
N THR A 274 -8.72 -2.04 13.98
CA THR A 274 -9.91 -1.43 13.35
C THR A 274 -10.08 -1.84 11.89
N ASN A 275 -8.98 -2.07 11.18
CA ASN A 275 -8.95 -2.33 9.74
C ASN A 275 -9.83 -1.35 8.94
N THR A 276 -9.82 -0.07 9.32
CA THR A 276 -10.58 0.98 8.64
C THR A 276 -10.21 1.07 7.15
N GLN A 277 -11.22 1.36 6.33
CA GLN A 277 -11.08 1.54 4.89
C GLN A 277 -10.63 2.96 4.52
N ASP A 278 -10.55 3.86 5.51
CA ASP A 278 -10.03 5.21 5.32
C ASP A 278 -8.51 5.16 5.11
N ALA A 279 -8.08 5.50 3.90
CA ALA A 279 -6.68 5.51 3.53
C ALA A 279 -5.88 6.64 4.19
N ASP A 280 -6.55 7.78 4.43
CA ASP A 280 -5.92 8.96 5.01
C ASP A 280 -5.67 8.76 6.50
N TYR A 281 -6.51 7.95 7.16
CA TYR A 281 -6.30 7.51 8.54
C TYR A 281 -4.90 6.91 8.71
N TRP A 282 -4.58 5.86 7.95
CA TRP A 282 -3.29 5.16 8.04
C TRP A 282 -2.10 6.06 7.72
N THR A 283 -2.22 6.88 6.67
CA THR A 283 -1.12 7.73 6.19
C THR A 283 -0.67 8.78 7.23
N ASN A 284 -1.59 9.19 8.11
CA ASN A 284 -1.41 10.30 9.06
C ASN A 284 -1.40 9.89 10.53
N LEU A 285 -1.35 8.58 10.85
CA LEU A 285 -1.23 8.15 12.24
C LEU A 285 0.11 8.55 12.84
N ASP A 286 0.07 8.96 14.10
CA ASP A 286 1.28 9.07 14.92
C ASP A 286 1.75 7.68 15.41
N GLN A 287 2.97 7.65 15.96
CA GLN A 287 3.55 6.44 16.52
C GLN A 287 2.66 5.74 17.57
N PHE A 288 2.01 6.48 18.47
CA PHE A 288 1.20 5.91 19.56
C PHE A 288 -0.12 5.32 19.05
N GLN A 289 -0.70 5.92 18.01
CA GLN A 289 -1.86 5.38 17.33
C GLN A 289 -1.52 4.10 16.57
N TYR A 290 -0.34 4.06 15.92
CA TYR A 290 0.18 2.83 15.32
C TYR A 290 0.41 1.72 16.35
N GLU A 291 0.93 2.06 17.54
CA GLU A 291 1.08 1.13 18.66
C GLU A 291 -0.29 0.56 19.06
N ALA A 292 -1.26 1.44 19.29
CA ALA A 292 -2.59 1.02 19.71
C ALA A 292 -3.25 0.07 18.69
N GLU A 293 -3.03 0.28 17.39
CA GLU A 293 -3.56 -0.56 16.32
C GLU A 293 -2.80 -1.88 16.14
N MET A 294 -1.47 -1.86 16.13
CA MET A 294 -0.64 -3.01 15.75
C MET A 294 -0.23 -3.85 16.97
N ASP A 295 0.40 -3.21 17.97
CA ASP A 295 0.78 -3.90 19.20
C ASP A 295 -0.46 -4.26 20.03
N GLY A 296 -1.49 -3.41 20.02
CA GLY A 296 -2.78 -3.75 20.62
C GLY A 296 -3.37 -5.07 20.09
N LEU A 297 -3.27 -5.33 18.78
CA LEU A 297 -3.68 -6.61 18.21
C LEU A 297 -2.75 -7.76 18.61
N ARG A 298 -1.44 -7.51 18.72
CA ARG A 298 -0.46 -8.50 19.20
C ARG A 298 -0.81 -8.98 20.61
N ILE A 299 -1.18 -8.06 21.50
CA ILE A 299 -1.68 -8.36 22.86
C ILE A 299 -2.97 -9.20 22.80
N MET A 300 -3.92 -8.87 21.91
CA MET A 300 -5.14 -9.67 21.76
C MET A 300 -4.84 -11.11 21.32
N CYS A 301 -3.86 -11.30 20.43
CA CYS A 301 -3.46 -12.64 19.98
C CYS A 301 -2.83 -13.46 21.11
N ASP A 302 -2.01 -12.83 21.95
CA ASP A 302 -1.45 -13.45 23.15
C ASP A 302 -2.56 -13.91 24.10
N ASN A 303 -3.47 -13.00 24.43
CA ASN A 303 -4.55 -13.29 25.37
C ASN A 303 -5.59 -14.30 24.86
N PHE A 304 -5.99 -14.21 23.58
CA PHE A 304 -7.15 -14.94 23.06
C PHE A 304 -6.79 -16.08 22.12
N ALA A 305 -5.60 -16.10 21.51
CA ALA A 305 -5.09 -17.24 20.75
C ALA A 305 -3.98 -18.00 21.51
N ASN A 306 -3.52 -17.51 22.67
CA ASN A 306 -2.44 -18.12 23.44
C ASN A 306 -1.17 -18.30 22.58
N ILE A 307 -0.85 -17.26 21.79
CA ILE A 307 0.35 -17.16 20.97
C ILE A 307 1.21 -16.06 21.58
N THR A 308 2.37 -16.41 22.13
CA THR A 308 3.21 -15.42 22.81
C THR A 308 3.48 -14.22 21.91
N ALA A 309 3.29 -13.01 22.42
CA ALA A 309 3.45 -11.77 21.65
C ALA A 309 4.76 -11.72 20.85
N ASN A 310 5.87 -12.21 21.42
CA ASN A 310 7.18 -12.25 20.77
C ASN A 310 7.27 -13.19 19.55
N GLU A 311 6.31 -14.10 19.33
CA GLU A 311 6.25 -14.93 18.12
C GLU A 311 5.55 -14.21 16.95
N ILE A 312 4.88 -13.08 17.22
CA ILE A 312 4.15 -12.28 16.23
C ILE A 312 5.04 -11.13 15.78
N LEU A 313 5.76 -11.38 14.69
CA LEU A 313 6.89 -10.56 14.25
C LEU A 313 6.58 -9.62 13.07
N GLY A 314 5.54 -9.95 12.30
CA GLY A 314 5.21 -9.25 11.05
C GLY A 314 4.09 -8.22 11.21
N VAL A 315 4.20 -7.11 10.49
CA VAL A 315 3.16 -6.09 10.33
C VAL A 315 2.76 -5.99 8.86
N ARG A 316 1.48 -5.74 8.60
CA ARG A 316 1.00 -5.22 7.33
C ARG A 316 -0.09 -4.18 7.56
N VAL A 317 0.10 -2.98 7.03
CA VAL A 317 -0.88 -1.90 7.17
C VAL A 317 -2.06 -2.12 6.22
N PRO A 318 -3.31 -1.94 6.70
CA PRO A 318 -4.48 -2.02 5.84
C PRO A 318 -4.42 -1.07 4.64
N GLN A 319 -5.15 -1.43 3.58
CA GLN A 319 -5.17 -0.70 2.30
C GLN A 319 -3.79 -0.52 1.63
N GLN A 320 -2.73 -1.19 2.11
CA GLN A 320 -1.35 -0.95 1.70
C GLN A 320 -0.95 0.53 1.84
N ARG A 321 -1.46 1.21 2.86
CA ARG A 321 -1.19 2.64 3.10
C ARG A 321 -0.05 2.78 4.10
N VAL A 322 1.15 3.00 3.58
CA VAL A 322 2.37 3.09 4.39
C VAL A 322 2.33 4.40 5.20
N GLY A 323 2.72 4.33 6.48
CA GLY A 323 2.60 5.40 7.48
C GLY A 323 3.83 6.27 7.67
N GLY A 324 4.68 6.41 6.66
CA GLY A 324 5.92 7.16 6.76
C GLY A 324 6.83 6.64 7.86
N ASN A 325 7.55 7.54 8.52
CA ASN A 325 8.48 7.20 9.59
C ASN A 325 7.78 6.69 10.86
N GLU A 326 6.57 7.17 11.15
CA GLU A 326 5.83 6.86 12.39
C GLU A 326 5.48 5.38 12.51
N GLN A 327 5.09 4.76 11.40
CA GLN A 327 4.88 3.31 11.34
C GLN A 327 6.14 2.55 11.78
N PHE A 328 7.31 2.92 11.26
CA PHE A 328 8.54 2.17 11.52
C PHE A 328 9.19 2.54 12.86
N ASN A 329 8.99 3.76 13.36
CA ASN A 329 9.33 4.13 14.74
C ASN A 329 8.62 3.19 15.72
N MET A 330 7.30 3.01 15.55
CA MET A 330 6.51 2.07 16.34
C MET A 330 7.06 0.66 16.24
N MET A 331 7.40 0.20 15.03
CA MET A 331 7.91 -1.14 14.83
C MET A 331 9.25 -1.40 15.53
N VAL A 332 10.16 -0.43 15.51
CA VAL A 332 11.43 -0.51 16.23
C VAL A 332 11.20 -0.54 17.73
N ASP A 333 10.41 0.38 18.27
CA ASP A 333 10.18 0.50 19.71
C ASP A 333 9.49 -0.73 20.32
N TRP A 334 8.57 -1.34 19.57
CA TRP A 334 7.83 -2.53 19.99
C TRP A 334 8.43 -3.85 19.50
N GLY A 335 9.59 -3.82 18.83
CA GLY A 335 10.33 -5.02 18.45
C GLY A 335 9.64 -5.89 17.39
N PHE A 336 8.96 -5.29 16.41
CA PHE A 336 8.53 -6.02 15.21
C PHE A 336 9.73 -6.27 14.29
N LEU A 337 9.79 -7.45 13.67
CA LEU A 337 10.92 -7.84 12.82
C LEU A 337 10.81 -7.25 11.42
N TYR A 338 9.62 -7.31 10.84
CA TYR A 338 9.42 -6.94 9.43
C TYR A 338 8.06 -6.31 9.14
N ASP A 339 8.05 -5.41 8.17
CA ASP A 339 6.85 -4.91 7.50
C ASP A 339 6.69 -5.62 6.15
N SER A 340 5.45 -5.71 5.69
CA SER A 340 5.14 -6.13 4.33
C SER A 340 4.02 -5.25 3.79
N SER A 341 4.24 -3.95 3.78
CA SER A 341 3.27 -2.95 3.30
C SER A 341 3.79 -2.14 2.11
N ILE A 342 5.12 -2.11 1.89
CA ILE A 342 5.72 -1.33 0.82
C ILE A 342 5.63 -2.11 -0.50
N SER A 343 4.95 -1.49 -1.46
CA SER A 343 4.82 -1.99 -2.82
C SER A 343 5.94 -1.47 -3.71
N ALA A 344 6.56 -2.37 -4.49
CA ALA A 344 7.53 -2.02 -5.50
C ALA A 344 6.89 -1.99 -6.90
N PRO A 345 7.27 -1.04 -7.77
CA PRO A 345 6.84 -1.06 -9.16
C PRO A 345 7.39 -2.28 -9.89
N ARG A 346 6.68 -2.67 -10.94
CA ARG A 346 7.11 -3.75 -11.81
C ARG A 346 8.49 -3.46 -12.38
N SER A 347 9.42 -4.35 -12.07
CA SER A 347 10.80 -4.31 -12.54
C SER A 347 11.10 -5.50 -13.46
N ARG A 348 12.17 -5.36 -14.26
CA ARG A 348 12.68 -6.47 -15.10
C ARG A 348 13.22 -7.64 -14.27
N VAL A 349 13.75 -7.33 -13.10
CA VAL A 349 14.29 -8.29 -12.13
C VAL A 349 13.59 -7.99 -10.80
N PRO A 350 12.83 -8.92 -10.23
CA PRO A 350 12.10 -8.67 -8.98
C PRO A 350 13.04 -8.36 -7.82
N LEU A 351 12.53 -7.62 -6.84
CA LEU A 351 13.30 -7.19 -5.68
C LEU A 351 13.31 -8.27 -4.60
N TRP A 352 14.48 -8.48 -3.99
CA TRP A 352 14.60 -9.22 -2.74
C TRP A 352 14.17 -8.33 -1.57
N PRO A 353 13.74 -8.92 -0.43
CA PRO A 353 13.57 -8.18 0.81
C PRO A 353 14.85 -7.42 1.18
N TYR A 354 14.71 -6.35 1.94
CA TYR A 354 15.83 -5.51 2.37
C TYR A 354 15.56 -4.89 3.74
N THR A 355 16.59 -4.43 4.41
CA THR A 355 16.44 -3.71 5.67
C THR A 355 16.33 -2.22 5.43
N LEU A 356 15.57 -1.52 6.27
CA LEU A 356 15.34 -0.08 6.18
C LEU A 356 16.45 0.74 6.84
N MET A 357 17.63 0.15 7.08
CA MET A 357 18.80 0.87 7.60
C MET A 357 19.40 1.81 6.56
N HIS A 358 19.08 1.59 5.28
CA HIS A 358 19.42 2.43 4.15
C HIS A 358 18.15 2.76 3.37
N ARG A 359 18.26 3.72 2.45
CA ARG A 359 17.17 4.14 1.57
C ARG A 359 16.59 2.97 0.79
N ILE A 360 15.26 2.96 0.64
CA ILE A 360 14.57 1.95 -0.17
C ILE A 360 15.11 1.95 -1.62
N PRO A 361 15.34 0.77 -2.23
CA PRO A 361 15.99 0.65 -3.54
C PRO A 361 15.05 0.90 -4.73
N HIS A 362 13.83 1.38 -4.48
CA HIS A 362 12.84 1.64 -5.52
C HIS A 362 12.02 2.88 -5.20
N LYS A 363 11.23 3.34 -6.17
CA LYS A 363 10.32 4.47 -5.98
C LYS A 363 9.18 4.07 -5.05
N CYS A 364 8.80 4.97 -4.15
CA CYS A 364 7.54 4.87 -3.42
C CYS A 364 6.39 5.03 -4.41
N ILE A 365 5.55 4.00 -4.58
CA ILE A 365 4.50 3.98 -5.59
C ILE A 365 3.10 3.91 -4.98
N GLY A 366 2.21 4.76 -5.50
CA GLY A 366 0.81 4.87 -5.09
C GLY A 366 0.44 6.33 -4.81
N THR A 367 -0.79 6.72 -5.17
CA THR A 367 -1.30 8.07 -4.93
C THR A 367 -1.32 8.34 -3.44
N ASP A 368 -0.66 9.41 -2.99
CA ASP A 368 -0.57 9.79 -1.56
C ASP A 368 0.01 8.71 -0.64
N GLN A 369 0.99 7.95 -1.13
CA GLN A 369 1.77 7.05 -0.27
C GLN A 369 2.83 7.82 0.52
N ASN A 370 3.02 7.43 1.77
CA ASN A 370 4.01 7.99 2.67
C ASN A 370 5.03 6.90 3.02
N CYS A 371 6.08 6.72 2.20
CA CYS A 371 7.14 5.76 2.49
C CYS A 371 8.14 6.31 3.52
N PRO A 372 8.80 5.44 4.30
CA PRO A 372 9.81 5.87 5.28
C PRO A 372 10.95 6.60 4.59
N SER A 373 11.41 7.68 5.19
CA SER A 373 12.57 8.44 4.74
C SER A 373 13.79 8.17 5.60
N LYS A 374 13.64 7.90 6.90
CA LYS A 374 14.72 7.69 7.87
C LYS A 374 15.20 6.24 7.93
N ASN A 375 16.18 5.97 8.80
CA ASN A 375 16.77 4.65 9.01
C ASN A 375 16.06 3.86 10.11
N PHE A 376 15.78 2.58 9.84
CA PHE A 376 15.10 1.68 10.77
C PHE A 376 15.74 0.29 10.76
N THR A 377 15.82 -0.37 11.92
CA THR A 377 16.30 -1.75 12.06
C THR A 377 15.20 -2.77 11.77
N VAL A 378 14.36 -2.48 10.76
CA VAL A 378 13.20 -3.29 10.37
C VAL A 378 13.43 -3.85 8.97
N TRP A 379 13.01 -5.09 8.76
CA TRP A 379 12.98 -5.71 7.43
C TRP A 379 11.76 -5.28 6.64
N GLU A 380 11.92 -5.03 5.35
CA GLU A 380 10.81 -4.87 4.42
C GLU A 380 10.71 -6.12 3.55
N MET A 381 9.63 -6.88 3.77
CA MET A 381 9.17 -7.96 2.89
C MET A 381 8.38 -7.34 1.72
N VAL A 382 9.13 -6.69 0.84
CA VAL A 382 8.64 -5.88 -0.28
C VAL A 382 7.65 -6.64 -1.17
N ILE A 383 6.55 -5.97 -1.50
CA ILE A 383 5.52 -6.53 -2.38
C ILE A 383 5.85 -6.17 -3.83
N ASN A 384 6.38 -7.14 -4.57
CA ASN A 384 6.64 -7.00 -6.01
C ASN A 384 5.34 -6.99 -6.81
N GLU A 385 5.20 -6.03 -7.73
CA GLU A 385 4.05 -5.95 -8.64
C GLU A 385 4.00 -7.16 -9.61
N LEU A 386 2.84 -7.81 -9.70
CA LEU A 386 2.59 -8.97 -10.54
C LEU A 386 2.16 -8.57 -11.96
N ASP A 387 2.66 -9.29 -12.97
CA ASP A 387 2.21 -9.12 -14.34
C ASP A 387 0.87 -9.80 -14.55
N ARG A 388 -0.17 -9.01 -14.82
CA ARG A 388 -1.51 -9.52 -15.07
C ARG A 388 -1.79 -9.84 -16.54
N ARG A 389 -0.85 -9.64 -17.46
CA ARG A 389 -1.06 -9.93 -18.88
C ARG A 389 -1.25 -11.44 -19.12
N ASP A 390 -2.16 -11.78 -20.03
CA ASP A 390 -2.42 -13.18 -20.39
C ASP A 390 -1.27 -13.71 -21.26
N ASP A 391 -0.78 -12.89 -22.19
CA ASP A 391 0.43 -13.13 -22.98
C ASP A 391 1.44 -11.97 -22.81
N PRO A 392 2.42 -12.11 -21.90
CA PRO A 392 3.44 -11.09 -21.66
C PRO A 392 4.29 -10.69 -22.88
N LEU A 393 4.32 -11.52 -23.94
CA LEU A 393 5.12 -11.30 -25.15
C LEU A 393 4.37 -10.49 -26.21
N PHE A 394 3.03 -10.50 -26.19
CA PHE A 394 2.21 -9.86 -27.20
C PHE A 394 1.35 -8.72 -26.63
N ASP A 395 0.87 -8.86 -25.40
CA ASP A 395 -0.02 -7.89 -24.79
C ASP A 395 0.68 -6.55 -24.52
N GLU A 396 -0.07 -5.46 -24.75
CA GLU A 396 0.34 -4.10 -24.41
C GLU A 396 0.77 -3.98 -22.95
N GLN A 397 1.63 -3.00 -22.66
CA GLN A 397 2.14 -2.80 -21.31
C GLN A 397 1.00 -2.33 -20.39
N LEU A 398 0.54 -3.23 -19.53
CA LEU A 398 -0.45 -2.94 -18.49
C LEU A 398 0.25 -2.62 -17.16
N THR A 399 -0.38 -1.78 -16.36
CA THR A 399 -0.12 -1.75 -14.91
C THR A 399 -0.38 -3.15 -14.35
N GLY A 400 0.48 -3.62 -13.49
CA GLY A 400 0.30 -4.87 -12.77
C GLY A 400 -0.61 -4.69 -11.55
N CYS A 401 -0.43 -5.57 -10.58
CA CYS A 401 -1.20 -5.62 -9.34
C CYS A 401 -0.34 -6.17 -8.20
N HIS A 402 -0.49 -5.62 -6.99
CA HIS A 402 0.25 -6.05 -5.81
C HIS A 402 -0.50 -7.13 -5.03
N TYR A 403 -1.83 -7.05 -5.01
CA TYR A 403 -2.71 -8.13 -4.55
C TYR A 403 -3.37 -8.82 -5.72
N VAL A 404 -3.53 -10.14 -5.60
CA VAL A 404 -4.22 -10.93 -6.63
C VAL A 404 -5.69 -10.50 -6.78
N ASP A 405 -6.31 -10.04 -5.69
CA ASP A 405 -7.64 -9.44 -5.66
C ASP A 405 -7.79 -8.22 -6.58
N GLN A 406 -6.72 -7.45 -6.77
CA GLN A 406 -6.70 -6.22 -7.56
C GLN A 406 -6.50 -6.50 -9.06
N CYS A 407 -6.12 -7.71 -9.44
CA CYS A 407 -5.90 -8.10 -10.83
C CYS A 407 -7.26 -8.34 -11.53
N ALA A 408 -7.92 -7.25 -11.94
CA ALA A 408 -9.31 -7.26 -12.41
C ALA A 408 -9.59 -8.13 -13.66
N ASN A 409 -8.57 -8.43 -14.47
CA ASN A 409 -8.72 -9.22 -15.69
C ASN A 409 -8.70 -10.74 -15.45
N LEU A 410 -8.46 -11.20 -14.21
CA LEU A 410 -8.52 -12.62 -13.84
C LEU A 410 -9.99 -13.05 -13.67
N VAL A 411 -10.60 -13.47 -14.78
CA VAL A 411 -12.02 -13.87 -14.84
C VAL A 411 -12.20 -15.39 -14.85
N THR A 412 -11.27 -16.13 -15.45
CA THR A 412 -11.37 -17.60 -15.57
C THR A 412 -10.26 -18.34 -14.80
N PRO A 413 -10.52 -19.57 -14.31
CA PRO A 413 -9.49 -20.39 -13.65
C PRO A 413 -8.27 -20.68 -14.55
N LYS A 414 -8.47 -20.79 -15.87
CA LYS A 414 -7.37 -21.02 -16.83
C LYS A 414 -6.44 -19.81 -16.93
N GLN A 415 -7.00 -18.60 -16.98
CA GLN A 415 -6.22 -17.36 -16.91
C GLN A 415 -5.47 -17.29 -15.58
N PHE A 416 -6.14 -17.60 -14.48
CA PHE A 416 -5.51 -17.61 -13.17
C PHE A 416 -4.34 -18.60 -13.09
N ARG A 417 -4.45 -19.80 -13.65
CA ARG A 417 -3.34 -20.76 -13.75
C ARG A 417 -2.17 -20.19 -14.55
N SER A 418 -2.46 -19.61 -15.72
CA SER A 418 -1.44 -19.03 -16.59
C SER A 418 -0.74 -17.84 -15.92
N PHE A 419 -1.50 -17.00 -15.21
CA PHE A 419 -1.00 -15.90 -14.39
C PHE A 419 -0.03 -16.38 -13.31
N LEU A 420 -0.39 -17.43 -12.56
CA LEU A 420 0.49 -18.02 -11.53
C LEU A 420 1.79 -18.55 -12.14
N ASP A 421 1.70 -19.29 -13.24
CA ASP A 421 2.86 -19.90 -13.90
C ASP A 421 3.78 -18.83 -14.54
N ASN A 422 3.21 -17.80 -15.17
CA ASN A 422 3.97 -16.69 -15.77
C ASN A 422 4.75 -15.89 -14.72
N ASN A 423 4.11 -15.51 -13.63
CA ASN A 423 4.76 -14.75 -12.57
C ASN A 423 5.79 -15.59 -11.79
N LEU A 424 5.49 -16.87 -11.54
CA LEU A 424 6.47 -17.78 -10.95
C LEU A 424 7.72 -17.89 -11.85
N ASN A 425 7.52 -18.03 -13.17
CA ASN A 425 8.63 -18.12 -14.11
C ASN A 425 9.44 -16.81 -14.21
N HIS A 426 8.80 -15.65 -14.04
CA HIS A 426 9.49 -14.35 -13.98
C HIS A 426 10.48 -14.28 -12.81
N HIS A 427 10.09 -14.75 -11.64
CA HIS A 427 11.00 -14.83 -10.48
C HIS A 427 12.06 -15.93 -10.68
N PHE A 428 11.63 -17.13 -11.08
CA PHE A 428 12.47 -18.33 -11.16
C PHE A 428 13.62 -18.22 -12.18
N SER A 429 13.35 -17.59 -13.33
CA SER A 429 14.32 -17.45 -14.43
C SER A 429 15.25 -16.24 -14.28
N LYS A 430 15.08 -15.43 -13.23
CA LYS A 430 15.87 -14.23 -12.97
C LYS A 430 16.76 -14.44 -11.75
N ASN A 431 16.48 -13.75 -10.65
CA ASN A 431 17.27 -13.76 -9.43
C ASN A 431 16.64 -14.59 -8.31
N ARG A 432 15.55 -15.32 -8.59
CA ARG A 432 14.80 -16.14 -7.62
C ARG A 432 14.36 -15.40 -6.36
N ALA A 433 14.15 -14.08 -6.46
CA ALA A 433 13.52 -13.31 -5.41
C ALA A 433 12.19 -13.96 -4.97
N PRO A 434 11.81 -13.89 -3.68
CA PRO A 434 10.59 -14.49 -3.18
C PRO A 434 9.37 -14.10 -4.03
N PHE A 435 8.61 -15.10 -4.46
CA PHE A 435 7.39 -14.87 -5.22
C PHE A 435 6.20 -14.70 -4.26
N GLY A 436 5.75 -13.45 -4.13
CA GLY A 436 4.65 -13.07 -3.25
C GLY A 436 3.28 -13.28 -3.90
N LEU A 437 2.41 -14.03 -3.22
CA LEU A 437 1.00 -14.19 -3.57
C LEU A 437 0.13 -13.66 -2.42
N HIS A 438 -0.32 -12.42 -2.57
CA HIS A 438 -1.08 -11.73 -1.54
C HIS A 438 -2.57 -11.70 -1.86
N PHE A 439 -3.37 -12.22 -0.94
CA PHE A 439 -4.83 -12.31 -1.04
C PHE A 439 -5.51 -11.60 0.12
N THR A 440 -6.72 -11.10 -0.11
CA THR A 440 -7.63 -10.84 1.01
C THR A 440 -8.22 -12.16 1.52
N SER A 441 -8.56 -12.25 2.81
CA SER A 441 -9.12 -13.47 3.42
C SER A 441 -10.45 -13.91 2.76
N GLY A 442 -11.15 -13.01 2.07
CA GLY A 442 -12.42 -13.29 1.39
C GLY A 442 -12.29 -13.75 -0.07
N TYR A 443 -11.10 -13.71 -0.69
CA TYR A 443 -10.92 -13.88 -2.14
C TYR A 443 -11.55 -15.17 -2.70
N PHE A 444 -11.37 -16.28 -1.97
CA PHE A 444 -11.82 -17.61 -2.39
C PHE A 444 -13.21 -18.00 -1.88
N GLU A 445 -13.86 -17.19 -1.03
CA GLU A 445 -15.17 -17.53 -0.45
C GLU A 445 -16.24 -17.71 -1.53
N THR A 446 -16.22 -16.83 -2.54
CA THR A 446 -17.17 -16.85 -3.66
C THR A 446 -16.59 -17.49 -4.92
N ARG A 447 -15.25 -17.62 -5.03
CA ARG A 447 -14.53 -18.09 -6.22
C ARG A 447 -14.08 -19.54 -6.12
N ARG A 448 -15.03 -20.48 -6.01
CA ARG A 448 -14.74 -21.91 -5.78
C ARG A 448 -13.89 -22.56 -6.87
N ASP A 449 -14.06 -22.17 -8.13
CA ASP A 449 -13.27 -22.76 -9.23
C ASP A 449 -11.83 -22.23 -9.26
N PHE A 450 -11.61 -20.98 -8.83
CA PHE A 450 -10.27 -20.46 -8.60
C PHE A 450 -9.58 -21.19 -7.45
N LEU A 451 -10.30 -21.46 -6.35
CA LEU A 451 -9.77 -22.25 -5.23
C LEU A 451 -9.34 -23.66 -5.66
N LYS A 452 -10.16 -24.35 -6.48
CA LYS A 452 -9.83 -25.68 -7.00
C LYS A 452 -8.56 -25.66 -7.85
N GLU A 453 -8.40 -24.64 -8.69
CA GLU A 453 -7.20 -24.47 -9.50
C GLU A 453 -6.00 -24.09 -8.63
N PHE A 454 -6.18 -23.21 -7.64
CA PHE A 454 -5.11 -22.77 -6.75
C PHE A 454 -4.54 -23.92 -5.94
N ARG A 455 -5.38 -24.71 -5.26
CA ARG A 455 -4.91 -25.86 -4.47
C ARG A 455 -4.19 -26.90 -5.34
N LYS A 456 -4.64 -27.05 -6.60
CA LYS A 456 -3.99 -27.94 -7.56
C LYS A 456 -2.61 -27.38 -7.95
N TRP A 457 -2.53 -26.09 -8.25
CA TRP A 457 -1.26 -25.42 -8.54
C TRP A 457 -0.27 -25.51 -7.37
N VAL A 458 -0.73 -25.32 -6.12
CA VAL A 458 0.11 -25.49 -4.93
C VAL A 458 0.65 -26.92 -4.84
N ALA A 459 -0.20 -27.93 -5.02
CA ALA A 459 0.22 -29.34 -4.99
C ALA A 459 1.20 -29.69 -6.12
N ASP A 460 0.89 -29.28 -7.35
CA ASP A 460 1.75 -29.52 -8.53
C ASP A 460 3.12 -28.84 -8.35
N THR A 461 3.14 -27.62 -7.81
CA THR A 461 4.36 -26.83 -7.63
C THR A 461 5.20 -27.35 -6.47
N ALA A 462 4.59 -27.75 -5.34
CA ALA A 462 5.31 -28.34 -4.21
C ALA A 462 5.97 -29.69 -4.58
N ALA A 463 5.36 -30.43 -5.51
CA ALA A 463 5.92 -31.67 -6.03
C ALA A 463 7.16 -31.45 -6.93
N ARG A 464 7.44 -30.22 -7.35
CA ARG A 464 8.67 -29.85 -8.06
C ARG A 464 9.75 -29.52 -7.02
N GLY A 465 10.92 -30.14 -7.15
CA GLY A 465 11.99 -30.04 -6.13
C GLY A 465 12.63 -28.67 -5.97
N ASP A 466 12.25 -27.68 -6.80
CA ASP A 466 12.87 -26.37 -6.83
C ASP A 466 12.12 -25.29 -6.02
N PHE A 467 10.88 -25.59 -5.59
CA PHE A 467 9.93 -24.61 -5.07
C PHE A 467 9.50 -24.92 -3.64
N TYR A 468 9.48 -23.89 -2.79
CA TYR A 468 9.18 -24.00 -1.36
C TYR A 468 8.17 -22.95 -0.95
N PHE A 469 7.02 -23.40 -0.43
CA PHE A 469 6.00 -22.55 0.16
C PHE A 469 6.34 -22.31 1.63
N VAL A 470 6.84 -21.12 1.91
CA VAL A 470 7.41 -20.73 3.20
C VAL A 470 6.69 -19.51 3.75
N THR A 471 6.80 -19.31 5.06
CA THR A 471 6.31 -18.08 5.69
C THR A 471 7.25 -16.91 5.41
N MET A 472 6.79 -15.68 5.65
CA MET A 472 7.61 -14.47 5.51
C MET A 472 8.82 -14.50 6.46
N HIS A 473 8.62 -14.87 7.73
CA HIS A 473 9.72 -15.08 8.66
C HIS A 473 10.74 -16.11 8.16
N GLN A 474 10.28 -17.23 7.59
CA GLN A 474 11.17 -18.25 7.03
C GLN A 474 12.00 -17.76 5.82
N VAL A 475 11.48 -16.80 5.03
CA VAL A 475 12.27 -16.14 4.00
C VAL A 475 13.39 -15.35 4.65
N ILE A 476 13.07 -14.51 5.65
CA ILE A 476 14.08 -13.72 6.38
C ILE A 476 15.14 -14.66 6.96
N SER A 477 14.74 -15.71 7.69
CA SER A 477 15.67 -16.72 8.24
C SER A 477 16.60 -17.33 7.18
N TRP A 478 16.10 -17.61 5.97
CA TRP A 478 16.95 -18.09 4.87
C TRP A 478 17.90 -17.00 4.37
N MET A 479 17.45 -15.75 4.29
CA MET A 479 18.33 -14.63 3.95
C MET A 479 19.42 -14.43 4.98
N GLU A 480 19.15 -14.79 6.25
CA GLU A 480 20.14 -14.72 7.32
C GLU A 480 21.23 -15.77 7.24
N ALA A 481 20.87 -16.95 6.76
CA ALA A 481 21.80 -18.04 6.52
C ALA A 481 21.57 -18.64 5.13
N PRO A 482 21.99 -17.93 4.05
CA PRO A 482 21.73 -18.36 2.68
C PRO A 482 22.25 -19.77 2.45
N THR A 483 21.32 -20.69 2.21
CA THR A 483 21.61 -22.11 2.06
C THR A 483 21.29 -22.54 0.63
N GLU A 484 22.25 -23.19 -0.03
CA GLU A 484 22.05 -23.74 -1.37
C GLU A 484 20.93 -24.78 -1.38
N ILE A 485 20.22 -24.86 -2.51
CA ILE A 485 19.09 -25.78 -2.71
C ILE A 485 19.46 -27.25 -2.46
N ALA A 486 20.71 -27.64 -2.72
CA ALA A 486 21.19 -29.00 -2.45
C ALA A 486 21.22 -29.36 -0.94
N ALA A 487 21.37 -28.36 -0.07
CA ALA A 487 21.47 -28.50 1.38
C ALA A 487 20.19 -28.07 2.12
N ILE A 488 19.17 -27.58 1.41
CA ILE A 488 17.95 -27.04 2.00
C ILE A 488 17.14 -28.08 2.78
N ASN A 489 17.33 -29.37 2.45
CA ASN A 489 16.73 -30.48 3.19
C ASN A 489 17.19 -30.57 4.65
N ASN A 490 18.27 -29.88 5.04
CA ASN A 490 18.85 -29.88 6.37
C ASN A 490 18.77 -28.51 7.07
N PHE A 491 18.21 -27.51 6.40
CA PHE A 491 18.00 -26.18 6.95
C PHE A 491 16.98 -26.22 8.10
N GLN A 492 17.42 -25.89 9.32
CA GLN A 492 16.67 -26.18 10.55
C GLN A 492 15.48 -25.25 10.73
N GLU A 493 15.65 -24.01 10.30
CA GLU A 493 14.69 -22.91 10.39
C GLU A 493 13.42 -23.23 9.59
N TRP A 494 13.54 -24.00 8.50
CA TRP A 494 12.39 -24.50 7.72
C TRP A 494 11.84 -25.84 8.23
N LYS A 495 12.57 -26.52 9.12
CA LYS A 495 12.09 -27.77 9.76
C LYS A 495 11.24 -27.51 11.00
N GLY A 496 11.24 -26.30 11.55
CA GLY A 496 10.32 -25.88 12.59
C GLY A 496 8.86 -26.11 12.15
N LYS A 497 8.09 -26.89 12.91
CA LYS A 497 6.69 -27.27 12.57
C LYS A 497 6.53 -27.79 11.12
N CYS A 498 7.53 -28.52 10.61
CA CYS A 498 7.56 -29.10 9.26
C CYS A 498 6.32 -29.97 8.95
N GLU A 499 5.97 -30.87 9.88
CA GLU A 499 4.73 -31.64 9.90
C GLU A 499 4.21 -31.70 11.33
N VAL A 500 3.07 -31.06 11.56
CA VAL A 500 2.46 -31.02 12.89
C VAL A 500 1.33 -32.05 12.93
N LYS A 501 1.42 -32.98 13.88
CA LYS A 501 0.35 -33.94 14.21
C LYS A 501 -0.26 -33.59 15.56
N GLY A 502 -1.41 -34.18 15.85
CA GLY A 502 -2.11 -34.01 17.13
C GLY A 502 -3.38 -33.18 16.98
N LEU A 503 -4.04 -33.01 18.12
CA LEU A 503 -5.35 -32.35 18.22
C LEU A 503 -5.18 -30.83 18.41
N PRO A 504 -6.21 -30.04 18.05
CA PRO A 504 -6.29 -28.63 18.42
C PRO A 504 -6.23 -28.43 19.94
N TYR A 505 -5.87 -27.22 20.37
CA TYR A 505 -5.76 -26.87 21.80
C TYR A 505 -7.08 -27.07 22.56
N CYS A 506 -8.22 -26.71 21.94
CA CYS A 506 -9.54 -27.02 22.46
C CYS A 506 -10.46 -27.57 21.36
N SER A 507 -11.34 -28.52 21.72
CA SER A 507 -12.31 -29.11 20.78
C SER A 507 -13.55 -28.24 20.57
N LEU A 508 -13.92 -27.43 21.56
CA LEU A 508 -15.07 -26.54 21.51
C LEU A 508 -14.62 -25.16 22.05
N PRO A 509 -14.46 -24.15 21.19
CA PRO A 509 -14.11 -22.80 21.63
C PRO A 509 -15.28 -22.15 22.36
N ASN A 510 -14.97 -21.26 23.31
CA ASN A 510 -15.95 -20.45 24.03
C ASN A 510 -16.52 -19.39 23.08
N PRO A 511 -17.85 -19.34 22.85
CA PRO A 511 -18.49 -18.23 22.16
C PRO A 511 -18.74 -17.10 23.16
N CYS A 512 -17.99 -16.00 23.03
CA CYS A 512 -18.10 -14.86 23.94
C CYS A 512 -18.90 -13.73 23.26
N PRO A 513 -20.23 -13.65 23.45
CA PRO A 513 -21.02 -12.52 22.96
C PRO A 513 -20.69 -11.28 23.77
N LYS A 514 -20.39 -10.18 23.08
CA LYS A 514 -20.06 -8.89 23.71
C LYS A 514 -20.74 -7.75 22.99
N LYS A 515 -21.05 -6.71 23.77
CA LYS A 515 -21.56 -5.44 23.25
C LYS A 515 -20.54 -4.85 22.28
N VAL A 516 -21.04 -4.41 21.15
CA VAL A 516 -20.23 -3.93 20.04
C VAL A 516 -19.65 -2.54 20.33
N PRO A 517 -18.42 -2.23 19.88
CA PRO A 517 -17.91 -0.86 19.89
C PRO A 517 -18.86 0.09 19.14
N ARG A 518 -18.88 1.38 19.54
CA ARG A 518 -19.77 2.40 18.93
C ARG A 518 -19.65 2.50 17.40
N LEU A 519 -18.52 2.06 16.85
CA LEU A 519 -18.19 2.10 15.42
C LEU A 519 -19.07 1.19 14.54
N PHE A 520 -19.76 0.20 15.12
CA PHE A 520 -20.67 -0.69 14.39
C PHE A 520 -22.10 -0.54 14.93
N PRO A 521 -22.78 0.58 14.63
CA PRO A 521 -24.08 0.90 15.22
C PRO A 521 -25.22 -0.04 14.78
N ASN A 522 -24.98 -0.84 13.73
CA ASN A 522 -25.95 -1.79 13.17
C ASN A 522 -25.82 -3.20 13.77
N GLU A 523 -24.80 -3.46 14.59
CA GLU A 523 -24.56 -4.76 15.21
C GLU A 523 -24.87 -4.65 16.70
N GLU A 524 -25.79 -5.49 17.21
CA GLU A 524 -26.16 -5.49 18.63
C GLU A 524 -25.10 -6.20 19.48
N GLU A 525 -24.50 -7.28 18.95
CA GLU A 525 -23.47 -8.09 19.61
C GLU A 525 -22.42 -8.60 18.60
N MET A 526 -21.16 -8.69 19.05
CA MET A 526 -20.07 -9.35 18.33
C MET A 526 -19.60 -10.57 19.13
N TYR A 527 -19.31 -11.66 18.41
CA TYR A 527 -18.85 -12.91 19.00
C TYR A 527 -17.33 -13.01 18.86
N LEU A 528 -16.66 -13.12 20.01
CA LEU A 528 -15.24 -13.50 20.08
C LEU A 528 -15.17 -14.98 20.42
N TYR A 529 -14.56 -15.77 19.52
CA TYR A 529 -14.33 -17.20 19.74
C TYR A 529 -12.90 -17.42 20.20
N THR A 530 -12.72 -18.07 21.35
CA THR A 530 -11.40 -18.34 21.94
C THR A 530 -11.42 -19.64 22.75
N CYS A 531 -10.29 -20.31 22.88
CA CYS A 531 -10.12 -21.41 23.84
C CYS A 531 -9.81 -20.92 25.27
N MET A 532 -9.60 -19.61 25.44
CA MET A 532 -9.31 -18.97 26.71
C MET A 532 -10.60 -18.47 27.37
N ASP A 533 -10.49 -17.92 28.58
CA ASP A 533 -11.64 -17.33 29.26
C ASP A 533 -12.18 -16.13 28.49
N CYS A 534 -13.51 -15.98 28.49
CA CYS A 534 -14.14 -14.83 27.84
C CYS A 534 -13.73 -13.52 28.52
N PRO A 535 -13.36 -12.47 27.75
CA PRO A 535 -13.06 -11.16 28.31
C PRO A 535 -14.30 -10.53 28.96
N LYS A 536 -14.14 -9.43 29.70
CA LYS A 536 -15.27 -8.72 30.30
C LYS A 536 -16.03 -7.90 29.26
N SER A 537 -15.32 -7.10 28.47
CA SER A 537 -15.79 -6.32 27.32
C SER A 537 -15.33 -6.93 26.00
N TYR A 538 -15.84 -6.42 24.87
CA TYR A 538 -15.23 -6.71 23.57
C TYR A 538 -13.89 -5.97 23.49
N PRO A 539 -12.75 -6.64 23.27
CA PRO A 539 -11.46 -5.99 23.13
C PRO A 539 -11.48 -4.98 21.98
N TRP A 540 -10.84 -3.82 22.14
CA TRP A 540 -10.78 -2.81 21.08
C TRP A 540 -9.57 -1.88 21.26
N LEU A 541 -9.46 -0.83 20.44
CA LEU A 541 -8.51 0.25 20.64
C LEU A 541 -8.64 0.82 22.06
N GLY A 542 -7.51 0.93 22.77
CA GLY A 542 -7.45 1.41 24.16
C GLY A 542 -7.81 0.37 25.25
N ASP A 543 -8.44 -0.76 24.90
CA ASP A 543 -8.69 -1.89 25.81
C ASP A 543 -8.43 -3.25 25.10
N PRO A 544 -7.17 -3.55 24.73
CA PRO A 544 -6.84 -4.79 24.02
C PRO A 544 -7.02 -6.06 24.88
N ASN A 545 -7.10 -5.90 26.20
CA ASN A 545 -7.34 -7.00 27.12
C ASN A 545 -8.84 -7.31 27.31
N GLY A 546 -9.73 -6.40 26.89
CA GLY A 546 -11.18 -6.52 27.15
C GLY A 546 -11.51 -6.50 28.63
N ASN A 547 -10.82 -5.66 29.42
CA ASN A 547 -11.00 -5.56 30.86
C ASN A 547 -12.26 -4.76 31.26
N GLY A 548 -12.86 -4.02 30.32
CA GLY A 548 -14.05 -3.22 30.54
C GLY A 548 -13.74 -1.86 31.15
N VAL A 549 -12.58 -1.28 30.81
CA VAL A 549 -12.28 0.12 31.13
C VAL A 549 -13.24 0.98 30.31
N ALA A 550 -13.95 1.89 30.99
CA ALA A 550 -15.06 2.63 30.40
C ALA A 550 -14.60 3.60 29.31
N ASP A 551 -15.33 3.58 28.19
CA ASP A 551 -15.39 4.54 27.08
C ASP A 551 -14.07 4.91 26.36
N PHE A 552 -13.86 4.25 25.22
CA PHE A 552 -13.44 4.92 23.99
C PHE A 552 -14.53 4.75 22.91
#